data_AF-F3G382-F1
#
_entry.id   AF-F3G382-F1
#
_cell.length_a   1.000
_cell.length_b   1.000
_cell.length_c   1.000
_cell.angle_alpha   90.00
_cell.angle_beta   90.00
_cell.angle_gamma   90.00
#
_symmetry.space_group_name_H-M   'P 1'
#
loop_
_entity.id
_entity.type
_entity.pdbx_description
1 polymer ?
#
loop_
_entity_poly.entity_id
_entity_poly.type
_entity_poly.pdbx_seq_one_letter_code
_entity_poly.pdbx_strand_id
1 'polypeptide(L)'
;MNSPQSIHRVMHEIKRRKLQVVRVTELTPLMRRITLQGPELAGFISLGTDDHVKLFFPQTAEEQAALENLNPAGDKDTPRPPMRD
;
A
#
# COMPACT_ATOMS: atom_id res chain seq x y z
N MET A 1 23.36 1.25 25.56
CA MET A 1 22.33 0.66 26.43
C MET A 1 21.00 1.18 25.95
N ASN A 2 20.21 0.35 25.25
CA ASN A 2 18.87 0.74 24.81
C ASN A 2 17.91 0.54 25.98
N SER A 3 17.39 1.64 26.54
CA SER A 3 16.30 1.56 27.52
C SER A 3 15.05 0.98 26.84
N PRO A 4 14.32 0.06 27.47
CA PRO A 4 13.14 -0.61 26.89
C PRO A 4 11.94 0.32 26.60
N GLN A 5 12.06 1.63 26.85
CA GLN A 5 11.01 2.65 26.71
C GLN A 5 11.38 3.78 25.72
N SER A 6 12.44 3.65 24.92
CA SER A 6 12.80 4.69 23.94
C SER A 6 12.01 4.55 22.64
N ILE A 7 11.31 5.62 22.24
CA ILE A 7 10.67 5.74 20.92
C ILE A 7 11.77 5.75 19.85
N HIS A 8 11.66 4.89 18.85
CA HIS A 8 12.57 4.83 17.72
C HIS A 8 11.79 4.69 16.42
N ARG A 9 12.29 5.33 15.37
CA ARG A 9 11.71 5.24 14.03
C ARG A 9 12.14 3.92 13.39
N VAL A 10 11.17 3.13 12.96
CA VAL A 10 11.41 1.93 12.15
C VAL A 10 11.18 2.28 10.69
N MET A 11 12.14 1.94 9.83
CA MET A 11 11.99 2.07 8.37
C MET A 11 11.66 0.70 7.80
N HIS A 12 10.48 0.58 7.20
CA HIS A 12 10.08 -0.63 6.47
C HIS A 12 10.62 -0.60 5.03
N GLU A 13 10.79 -1.78 4.45
CA GLU A 13 11.11 -1.93 3.03
C GLU A 13 9.98 -1.30 2.19
N ILE A 14 10.30 -0.29 1.39
CA ILE A 14 9.36 0.31 0.45
C ILE A 14 9.27 -0.60 -0.77
N LYS A 15 8.22 -1.41 -0.82
CA LYS A 15 7.95 -2.32 -1.91
C LYS A 15 6.52 -2.15 -2.40
N ARG A 16 6.36 -1.95 -3.71
CA ARG A 16 5.04 -2.00 -4.36
C ARG A 16 4.58 -3.45 -4.41
N ARG A 17 3.31 -3.68 -4.11
CA ARG A 17 2.73 -5.03 -4.01
C ARG A 17 1.41 -5.04 -4.78
N LYS A 18 1.34 -5.82 -5.86
CA LYS A 18 0.09 -6.12 -6.55
C LYS A 18 -0.64 -7.20 -5.78
N LEU A 19 -1.74 -6.81 -5.14
CA LEU A 19 -2.56 -7.69 -4.32
C LEU A 19 -3.97 -7.82 -4.90
N GLN A 20 -4.63 -8.89 -4.53
CA GLN A 20 -6.00 -9.20 -4.94
C GLN A 20 -6.94 -9.02 -3.74
N VAL A 21 -8.09 -8.40 -3.97
CA VAL A 21 -9.17 -8.35 -2.98
C VAL A 21 -9.80 -9.75 -2.91
N VAL A 22 -9.69 -10.40 -1.75
CA VAL A 22 -10.28 -11.73 -1.50
C VAL A 22 -11.54 -11.66 -0.63
N ARG A 23 -11.76 -10.53 0.05
CA ARG A 23 -12.98 -10.30 0.83
C ARG A 23 -13.27 -8.82 0.97
N VAL A 24 -14.56 -8.50 0.92
CA VAL A 24 -15.11 -7.21 1.32
C VAL A 24 -16.15 -7.45 2.40
N THR A 25 -16.08 -6.71 3.51
CA THR A 25 -17.03 -6.81 4.61
C THR A 25 -17.55 -5.42 4.94
N GLU A 26 -18.85 -5.23 4.88
CA GLU A 26 -19.49 -4.00 5.35
C GLU A 26 -19.55 -4.02 6.87
N LEU A 27 -18.92 -3.05 7.52
CA LEU A 27 -18.92 -2.93 8.98
C LEU A 27 -20.02 -1.99 9.44
N THR A 28 -20.13 -0.85 8.76
CA THR A 28 -21.17 0.18 8.96
C THR A 28 -21.53 0.79 7.61
N PRO A 29 -22.59 1.62 7.49
CA PRO A 29 -22.97 2.23 6.22
C PRO A 29 -21.86 3.04 5.54
N LEU A 30 -20.91 3.58 6.31
CA LEU A 30 -19.79 4.40 5.81
C LEU A 30 -18.42 3.75 6.05
N MET A 31 -18.38 2.45 6.39
CA MET A 31 -17.12 1.74 6.64
C MET A 31 -17.14 0.32 6.07
N ARG A 32 -16.13 0.02 5.25
CA ARG A 32 -15.86 -1.33 4.73
C ARG A 32 -14.47 -1.80 5.13
N ARG A 33 -14.36 -3.08 5.44
CA ARG A 33 -13.09 -3.79 5.64
C ARG A 33 -12.79 -4.60 4.39
N ILE A 34 -11.56 -4.46 3.88
CA ILE A 34 -11.08 -5.14 2.68
C ILE A 34 -9.96 -6.11 3.10
N THR A 35 -10.02 -7.37 2.66
CA THR A 35 -8.93 -8.34 2.85
C THR A 35 -8.20 -8.53 1.54
N LEU A 36 -6.88 -8.36 1.57
CA LEU A 36 -5.98 -8.48 0.43
C LEU A 36 -5.11 -9.73 0.55
N GLN A 37 -4.86 -10.41 -0.57
CA GLN A 37 -3.96 -11.57 -0.65
C GLN A 37 -3.11 -11.50 -1.93
N GLY A 38 -1.96 -12.17 -1.92
CA GLY A 38 -1.15 -12.39 -3.11
C GLY A 38 0.26 -12.86 -2.73
N PRO A 39 1.01 -13.47 -3.67
CA PRO A 39 2.39 -13.88 -3.44
C PRO A 39 3.29 -12.68 -3.12
N GLU A 40 2.98 -11.51 -3.67
CA GLU A 40 3.70 -10.26 -3.40
C GLU A 40 3.50 -9.73 -1.98
N LEU A 41 2.65 -10.34 -1.15
CA LEU A 41 2.56 -10.00 0.27
C LEU A 41 3.72 -10.59 1.09
N ALA A 42 4.50 -11.52 0.53
CA ALA A 42 5.67 -12.08 1.20
C ALA A 42 6.64 -10.98 1.67
N GLY A 43 7.07 -11.06 2.94
CA GLY A 43 7.93 -10.07 3.58
C GLY A 43 7.23 -8.77 3.98
N PHE A 44 5.91 -8.65 3.84
CA PHE A 44 5.17 -7.53 4.42
C PHE A 44 5.20 -7.62 5.95
N ILE A 45 5.59 -6.54 6.60
CA ILE A 45 5.71 -6.42 8.05
C ILE A 45 5.03 -5.12 8.47
N SER A 46 4.26 -5.17 9.54
CA SER A 46 3.72 -4.02 10.25
C SER A 46 3.97 -4.23 11.74
N LEU A 47 4.82 -3.40 12.33
CA LEU A 47 5.26 -3.50 13.73
C LEU A 47 4.60 -2.43 14.61
N GLY A 48 4.22 -1.29 14.03
CA GLY A 48 3.59 -0.18 14.71
C GLY A 48 2.09 -0.12 14.46
N THR A 49 1.33 0.41 15.42
CA THR A 49 -0.12 0.65 15.26
C THR A 49 -0.44 1.71 14.21
N ASP A 50 0.52 2.61 13.94
CA ASP A 50 0.38 3.74 13.02
C ASP A 50 1.00 3.46 11.65
N ASP A 51 1.41 2.21 11.39
CA ASP A 51 1.87 1.77 10.08
C ASP A 51 0.72 1.86 9.08
N HIS A 52 0.98 2.48 7.94
CA HIS A 52 0.02 2.66 6.87
C HIS A 52 0.63 2.31 5.52
N VAL A 53 -0.22 2.06 4.54
CA VAL A 53 0.16 1.72 3.17
C VAL A 53 -0.43 2.74 2.22
N LYS A 54 0.25 2.98 1.09
CA LYS A 54 -0.29 3.81 0.02
C LYS A 54 -1.02 2.95 -0.99
N LEU A 55 -2.30 3.21 -1.19
CA LEU A 55 -3.14 2.61 -2.21
C LEU A 55 -3.18 3.49 -3.46
N PHE A 56 -3.16 2.86 -4.62
CA PHE A 56 -3.19 3.51 -5.93
C PHE A 56 -4.50 3.14 -6.62
N PHE A 57 -5.31 4.15 -6.98
CA PHE A 57 -6.65 3.95 -7.57
C PHE A 57 -6.71 4.56 -8.97
N PRO A 58 -6.33 3.82 -10.03
CA PRO A 58 -6.45 4.32 -11.39
C PRO A 58 -7.91 4.61 -11.76
N GLN A 59 -8.13 5.78 -12.33
CA GLN A 59 -9.43 6.27 -12.81
C GLN A 59 -9.53 6.25 -14.33
N THR A 60 -8.40 6.15 -15.04
CA THR A 60 -8.36 6.03 -16.50
C THR A 60 -7.58 4.79 -16.96
N ALA A 61 -7.77 4.39 -18.22
CA ALA A 61 -7.05 3.27 -18.82
C ALA A 61 -5.54 3.55 -18.89
N GLU A 62 -5.17 4.81 -19.13
CA GLU A 62 -3.78 5.28 -19.17
C GLU A 62 -3.13 5.18 -17.78
N GLU A 63 -3.85 5.55 -16.71
CA GLU A 63 -3.37 5.41 -15.33
C GLU A 63 -3.22 3.94 -14.91
N GLN A 64 -4.15 3.07 -15.33
CA GLN A 64 -4.04 1.63 -15.09
C GLN A 64 -2.80 1.05 -15.80
N ALA A 65 -2.60 1.39 -17.08
CA ALA A 65 -1.44 0.95 -17.84
C ALA A 65 -0.12 1.46 -17.25
N ALA A 66 -0.11 2.70 -16.74
CA ALA A 66 1.01 3.27 -16.02
C ALA A 66 1.30 2.51 -14.72
N LEU A 67 0.27 2.11 -13.97
CA LEU A 67 0.42 1.35 -12.72
C LEU A 67 1.02 -0.05 -12.94
N GLU A 68 0.59 -0.75 -14.00
CA GLU A 68 1.11 -2.08 -14.36
C GLU A 68 2.59 -2.05 -14.75
N ASN A 69 3.04 -0.96 -15.38
CA ASN A 69 4.42 -0.79 -15.84
C ASN A 69 5.25 0.16 -14.94
N LEU A 70 4.76 0.45 -13.73
CA LEU A 70 5.33 1.51 -12.89
C LEU A 70 6.68 1.08 -12.31
N ASN A 71 7.76 1.53 -12.94
CA ASN A 71 9.11 1.37 -12.39
C ASN A 71 9.29 2.21 -11.11
N PRO A 72 10.05 1.76 -10.09
CA PRO A 72 10.33 2.54 -8.89
C PRO A 72 11.04 3.87 -9.20
N ALA A 73 11.86 3.89 -10.25
CA ALA A 73 12.50 5.07 -10.81
C ALA A 73 11.67 5.75 -11.92
N GLY A 74 10.38 5.42 -12.03
CA GLY A 74 9.51 5.81 -13.13
C GLY A 74 9.44 7.33 -13.33
N ASP A 75 9.38 7.70 -14.60
CA ASP A 75 9.44 9.07 -15.10
C ASP A 75 8.45 9.99 -14.37
N LYS A 76 8.84 11.26 -14.15
CA LYS A 76 7.97 12.21 -13.42
C LYS A 76 6.74 12.61 -14.23
N ASP A 77 6.81 12.42 -15.55
CA ASP A 77 5.81 12.91 -16.51
C ASP A 77 4.74 11.87 -16.87
N THR A 78 4.76 10.67 -16.28
CA THR A 78 3.71 9.67 -16.53
C THR A 78 2.45 10.00 -15.71
N PRO A 79 1.24 9.90 -16.28
CA PRO A 79 0.00 10.03 -15.51
C PRO A 79 -0.01 9.04 -14.34
N ARG A 80 -0.11 9.55 -13.11
CA ARG A 80 -0.13 8.72 -11.90
C ARG A 80 -1.53 8.71 -11.30
N PRO A 81 -2.03 7.53 -10.91
CA PRO A 81 -3.31 7.44 -10.23
C PRO A 81 -3.27 8.17 -8.89
N PRO A 82 -4.41 8.65 -8.39
CA PRO A 82 -4.50 9.20 -7.05
C PRO A 82 -4.00 8.18 -6.02
N MET A 83 -3.08 8.64 -5.18
CA MET A 83 -2.57 7.91 -4.03
C MET A 83 -3.38 8.26 -2.79
N ARG A 84 -3.79 7.25 -2.02
CA ARG A 84 -4.42 7.42 -0.72
C ARG A 84 -3.63 6.66 0.34
N ASP A 85 -3.53 7.27 1.51
CA ASP A 85 -3.05 6.63 2.75
C ASP A 85 -4.21 5.86 3.42
#